data_AF-A0A819I1G1-F1
#
_entry.id   AF-A0A819I1G1-F1
#
_cell.length_a   1.000
_cell.length_b   1.000
_cell.length_c   1.000
_cell.angle_alpha   90.00
_cell.angle_beta   90.00
_cell.angle_gamma   90.00
#
_symmetry.space_group_name_H-M   'P 1'
#
loop_
_entity.id
_entity.type
_entity.pdbx_description
1 polymer ?
#
loop_
_entity_poly.entity_id
_entity_poly.type
_entity_poly.pdbx_seq_one_letter_code
_entity_poly.pdbx_strand_id
1 'polypeptide(L)'
;MNHRDAHAAVFGGGQHHSTWTHELIGGAAAFEAMRLWEEQHPGDDHQLTKEALAGLAGAEVDKLFESKGLDFLDREKAKFHAMEQARALAEQRGYN
;
A
#
# COMPACT_ATOMS: atom_id res chain seq x y z
N MET A 1 -12.75 -30.87 7.99
CA MET A 1 -12.16 -29.65 8.58
C MET A 1 -11.20 -30.06 9.68
N ASN A 2 -9.93 -29.67 9.58
CA ASN A 2 -9.06 -29.52 10.74
C ASN A 2 -8.23 -28.25 10.56
N HIS A 3 -8.48 -27.30 11.46
CA HIS A 3 -8.26 -25.86 11.33
C HIS A 3 -6.90 -25.41 11.89
N ARG A 4 -5.87 -26.26 11.84
CA ARG A 4 -4.66 -26.07 12.66
C ARG A 4 -3.34 -25.85 11.92
N ASP A 5 -3.30 -25.95 10.59
CA ASP A 5 -2.03 -25.77 9.86
C ASP A 5 -1.86 -24.40 9.17
N ALA A 6 -2.87 -23.52 9.25
CA ALA A 6 -2.78 -22.18 8.64
C ALA A 6 -1.93 -21.17 9.45
N HIS A 7 -1.55 -21.50 10.70
CA HIS A 7 -0.84 -20.57 11.58
C HIS A 7 0.69 -20.75 11.57
N ALA A 8 1.20 -21.88 11.05
CA ALA A 8 2.64 -22.17 11.01
C ALA A 8 3.35 -21.59 9.78
N ALA A 9 2.62 -21.35 8.68
CA ALA A 9 3.18 -20.78 7.44
C ALA A 9 3.51 -19.28 7.55
N VAL A 10 2.95 -18.58 8.55
CA VAL A 10 3.23 -17.15 8.79
C VAL A 10 4.48 -16.94 9.63
N PHE A 11 4.79 -17.86 10.56
CA PHE A 11 5.87 -17.65 11.55
C PHE A 11 7.10 -18.56 11.36
N GLY A 12 7.08 -19.45 10.37
CA GLY A 12 8.16 -20.40 10.10
C GLY A 12 9.23 -19.87 9.14
N GLY A 13 10.20 -19.11 9.67
CA GLY A 13 11.60 -19.12 9.23
C GLY A 13 11.97 -18.57 7.84
N GLY A 14 12.58 -17.38 7.82
CA GLY A 14 13.56 -16.99 6.80
C GLY A 14 13.09 -15.92 5.80
N GLN A 15 13.56 -14.69 5.98
CA GLN A 15 13.68 -13.60 4.98
C GLN A 15 12.41 -13.09 4.23
N HIS A 16 11.28 -13.80 4.26
CA HIS A 16 10.03 -13.42 3.58
C HIS A 16 9.14 -12.45 4.35
N HIS A 17 9.34 -12.32 5.67
CA HIS A 17 8.48 -11.50 6.52
C HIS A 17 8.54 -10.00 6.18
N SER A 18 9.72 -9.51 5.82
CA SER A 18 9.90 -8.09 5.46
C SER A 18 9.15 -7.76 4.18
N THR A 19 9.26 -8.54 3.11
CA THR A 19 8.58 -8.26 1.83
C THR A 19 7.06 -8.16 2.02
N TRP A 20 6.46 -9.13 2.73
CA TRP A 20 5.03 -9.13 3.04
C TRP A 20 4.60 -7.93 3.88
N THR A 21 5.43 -7.48 4.82
CA THR A 21 5.07 -6.35 5.69
C THR A 21 5.10 -5.02 4.93
N HIS A 22 6.08 -4.80 4.04
CA HIS A 22 6.14 -3.60 3.20
C HIS A 22 5.02 -3.56 2.17
N GLU A 23 4.72 -4.71 1.57
CA GLU A 23 3.61 -4.85 0.62
C GLU A 23 2.25 -4.64 1.31
N LEU A 24 2.06 -5.14 2.52
CA LEU A 24 0.84 -4.94 3.29
C LEU A 24 0.63 -3.46 3.66
N ILE A 25 1.68 -2.80 4.14
CA ILE A 25 1.63 -1.38 4.51
C ILE A 25 1.42 -0.52 3.26
N GLY A 26 2.14 -0.81 2.18
CA GLY A 26 2.01 -0.09 0.93
C GLY A 26 0.63 -0.26 0.30
N GLY A 27 0.07 -1.47 0.33
CA GLY A 27 -1.28 -1.74 -0.15
C GLY A 27 -2.37 -1.03 0.66
N ALA A 28 -2.25 -0.99 1.99
CA ALA A 28 -3.19 -0.27 2.85
C ALA A 28 -3.15 1.25 2.60
N ALA A 29 -1.95 1.82 2.51
CA ALA A 29 -1.76 3.24 2.19
C ALA A 29 -2.31 3.61 0.80
N ALA A 30 -2.06 2.77 -0.20
CA ALA A 30 -2.61 2.94 -1.55
C ALA A 30 -4.14 2.92 -1.59
N PHE A 31 -4.75 2.00 -0.85
CA PHE A 31 -6.20 1.87 -0.78
C PHE A 31 -6.85 3.08 -0.09
N GLU A 32 -6.29 3.57 1.02
CA GLU A 32 -6.81 4.75 1.71
C GLU A 32 -6.68 6.01 0.86
N ALA A 33 -5.54 6.19 0.19
CA ALA A 33 -5.32 7.27 -0.77
C ALA A 33 -6.38 7.26 -1.89
N MET A 34 -6.65 6.08 -2.46
CA MET A 34 -7.65 5.90 -3.51
C MET A 34 -9.05 6.29 -3.05
N ARG A 35 -9.47 5.77 -1.89
CA ARG A 35 -10.79 6.07 -1.33
C ARG A 35 -10.97 7.57 -1.08
N LEU A 36 -9.98 8.23 -0.47
CA LEU A 36 -10.05 9.66 -0.16
C LEU A 36 -10.16 10.54 -1.41
N TRP A 37 -9.51 10.13 -2.51
CA TRP A 37 -9.59 10.84 -3.78
C TRP A 37 -10.95 10.65 -4.46
N GLU A 38 -11.44 9.41 -4.57
CA GLU A 38 -12.74 9.10 -5.19
C GLU A 38 -13.90 9.81 -4.45
N GLU A 39 -13.81 9.91 -3.12
CA GLU A 39 -14.80 10.65 -2.32
C GLU A 39 -14.85 12.16 -2.66
N GLN A 40 -13.72 12.75 -3.05
CA GLN A 40 -13.60 14.21 -3.27
C GLN A 40 -13.67 14.61 -4.75
N HIS A 41 -13.31 13.71 -5.67
CA HIS A 41 -13.10 14.03 -7.09
C HIS A 41 -13.81 13.03 -8.02
N PRO A 42 -15.15 13.03 -8.05
CA PRO A 42 -15.89 12.18 -8.98
C PRO A 42 -15.66 12.62 -10.43
N GLY A 43 -15.01 11.76 -11.22
CA GLY A 43 -14.88 11.96 -12.68
C GLY A 43 -13.71 12.83 -13.15
N ASP A 44 -12.64 12.92 -12.34
CA ASP A 44 -11.45 13.72 -12.66
C ASP A 44 -10.54 13.12 -13.74
N ASP A 45 -9.64 13.96 -14.27
CA ASP A 45 -8.65 13.61 -15.30
C ASP A 45 -7.82 12.38 -14.86
N HIS A 46 -7.82 11.36 -15.71
CA HIS A 46 -7.34 10.03 -15.42
C HIS A 46 -5.85 9.99 -15.09
N GLN A 47 -5.05 10.80 -15.78
CA GLN A 47 -3.60 10.82 -15.59
C GLN A 47 -3.21 11.60 -14.32
N LEU A 48 -3.93 12.69 -14.02
CA LEU A 48 -3.73 13.47 -12.79
C LEU A 48 -4.14 12.67 -11.56
N THR A 49 -5.26 11.95 -11.63
CA THR A 49 -5.75 11.07 -10.57
C THR A 49 -4.70 10.04 -10.19
N LYS A 50 -4.11 9.35 -11.17
CA LYS A 50 -3.12 8.30 -10.94
C LYS A 50 -1.90 8.80 -10.16
N GLU A 51 -1.31 9.94 -10.54
CA GLU A 51 -0.14 10.49 -9.86
C GLU A 51 -0.49 11.10 -8.50
N ALA A 52 -1.68 11.69 -8.35
CA ALA A 52 -2.17 12.18 -7.06
C ALA A 52 -2.34 11.03 -6.06
N LEU A 53 -2.91 9.90 -6.50
CA LEU A 53 -3.06 8.68 -5.70
C LEU A 53 -1.73 8.09 -5.26
N ALA A 54 -0.76 8.02 -6.17
CA ALA A 54 0.59 7.59 -5.83
C ALA A 54 1.22 8.52 -4.79
N GLY A 55 1.13 9.83 -4.97
CA GLY A 55 1.64 10.83 -4.01
C GLY A 55 1.03 10.69 -2.62
N LEU A 56 -0.30 10.53 -2.54
CA LEU A 56 -1.03 10.32 -1.28
C LEU A 56 -0.62 9.01 -0.60
N ALA A 57 -0.49 7.92 -1.36
CA ALA A 57 -0.05 6.62 -0.83
C ALA A 57 1.36 6.70 -0.25
N GLY A 58 2.27 7.40 -0.93
CA GLY A 58 3.63 7.62 -0.44
C GLY A 58 3.66 8.47 0.84
N ALA A 59 2.83 9.50 0.94
CA ALA A 59 2.71 10.35 2.13
C ALA A 59 2.12 9.58 3.34
N GLU A 60 1.16 8.68 3.12
CA GLU A 60 0.60 7.87 4.20
C GLU A 60 1.62 6.83 4.71
N VAL A 61 2.46 6.25 3.84
CA VAL A 61 3.62 5.45 4.29
C VAL A 61 4.55 6.30 5.15
N ASP A 62 4.90 7.51 4.70
CA ASP A 62 5.76 8.40 5.47
C ASP A 62 5.20 8.66 6.88
N LYS A 63 3.90 8.95 6.98
CA LYS A 63 3.16 9.15 8.24
C LYS A 63 3.08 7.90 9.11
N LEU A 64 2.90 6.72 8.53
CA LEU A 64 2.87 5.45 9.26
C LEU A 64 4.24 5.15 9.88
N PHE A 65 5.33 5.40 9.16
CA PHE A 65 6.69 5.25 9.70
C PHE A 65 6.94 6.22 10.85
N GLU A 66 6.57 7.50 10.70
CA GLU A 66 6.74 8.52 11.73
C GLU A 66 5.89 8.26 12.98
N SER A 67 4.65 7.79 12.82
CA SER A 67 3.71 7.64 13.93
C SER A 67 3.74 6.26 14.60
N LYS A 68 4.17 5.21 13.89
CA LYS A 68 4.18 3.82 14.38
C LYS A 68 5.58 3.27 14.65
N GLY A 69 6.65 4.02 14.38
CA GLY A 69 8.03 3.62 14.69
C GLY A 69 8.43 2.35 13.96
N LEU A 70 8.20 2.32 12.64
CA LEU A 70 8.43 1.16 11.78
C LEU A 70 9.90 1.01 11.36
N ASP A 71 10.85 1.33 12.24
CA ASP A 71 12.29 1.44 11.93
C ASP A 71 12.93 0.11 11.49
N PHE A 72 12.24 -1.01 11.74
CA PHE A 72 12.64 -2.35 11.29
C PHE A 72 12.32 -2.62 9.82
N LEU A 73 11.62 -1.70 9.16
CA LEU A 73 11.26 -1.74 7.75
C LEU A 73 12.06 -0.67 6.97
N ASP A 74 12.26 -0.92 5.69
CA ASP A 74 12.75 0.03 4.69
C ASP A 74 11.61 0.95 4.23
N ARG A 75 11.64 2.19 4.71
CA ARG A 75 10.65 3.23 4.39
C ARG A 75 10.51 3.47 2.89
N GLU A 76 11.62 3.59 2.18
CA GLU A 76 11.63 3.93 0.75
C GLU A 76 11.08 2.77 -0.07
N LYS A 77 11.39 1.53 0.32
CA LYS A 77 10.78 0.35 -0.31
C LYS A 77 9.28 0.29 -0.07
N ALA A 78 8.81 0.52 1.15
CA ALA A 78 7.37 0.54 1.45
C ALA A 78 6.65 1.65 0.66
N LYS A 79 7.27 2.82 0.56
CA LYS A 79 6.77 3.98 -0.18
C LYS A 79 6.68 3.71 -1.67
N PHE A 80 7.73 3.13 -2.25
CA PHE A 80 7.74 2.70 -3.65
C PHE A 80 6.63 1.69 -3.95
N HIS A 81 6.50 0.67 -3.10
CA HIS A 81 5.45 -0.33 -3.23
C HIS A 81 4.05 0.31 -3.11
N ALA A 82 3.83 1.26 -2.21
CA ALA A 82 2.56 1.98 -2.08
C ALA A 82 2.20 2.78 -3.34
N MET A 83 3.17 3.50 -3.90
CA MET A 83 2.98 4.26 -5.13
C MET A 83 2.62 3.35 -6.31
N GLU A 84 3.34 2.24 -6.48
CA GLU A 84 3.06 1.28 -7.55
C GLU A 84 1.69 0.60 -7.38
N GLN A 85 1.33 0.22 -6.15
CA GLN A 85 0.00 -0.33 -5.87
C GLN A 85 -1.11 0.69 -6.17
N ALA A 86 -0.92 1.94 -5.77
CA ALA A 86 -1.89 3.01 -6.06
C ALA A 86 -2.06 3.24 -7.57
N ARG A 87 -0.96 3.24 -8.33
CA ARG A 87 -0.99 3.32 -9.80
C ARG A 87 -1.71 2.14 -10.43
N ALA A 88 -1.41 0.92 -9.99
CA ALA A 88 -2.03 -0.30 -10.50
C ALA A 88 -3.53 -0.38 -10.19
N LEU A 89 -3.94 0.04 -8.98
CA LEU A 89 -5.35 0.15 -8.61
C LEU A 89 -6.08 1.20 -9.45
N ALA A 90 -5.44 2.34 -9.73
CA ALA A 90 -6.00 3.38 -10.56
C ALA A 90 -6.22 2.88 -12.01
N GLU A 91 -5.24 2.18 -12.59
CA GLU A 91 -5.38 1.56 -13.92
C GLU A 91 -6.53 0.55 -13.98
N GLN A 92 -6.63 -0.34 -12.97
CA GLN A 92 -7.72 -1.33 -12.88
C GLN A 92 -9.12 -0.69 -12.84
N ARG A 93 -9.20 0.54 -12.35
CA ARG A 93 -10.45 1.31 -12.24
C ARG A 93 -10.75 2.18 -13.45
N GLY A 94 -9.88 2.14 -14.46
CA GLY A 94 -10.05 2.87 -15.72
C GLY A 94 -9.47 4.28 -15.70
N TYR A 95 -8.61 4.62 -14.73
CA TYR A 95 -7.83 5.86 -14.73
C TYR A 95 -6.56 5.68 -15.58
N ASN A 96 -6.72 5.70 -16.91
CA ASN A 96 -5.66 5.56 -17.92
C ASN A 96 -5.28 6.89 -18.59
#